data_AF-A0AAD8NZ62-F1
#
_entry.id   AF-A0AAD8NZ62-F1
#
_cell.length_a   1.000
_cell.length_b   1.000
_cell.length_c   1.000
_cell.angle_alpha   90.00
_cell.angle_beta   90.00
_cell.angle_gamma   90.00
#
_symmetry.space_group_name_H-M   'P 1'
#
loop_
_entity.id
_entity.type
_entity.pdbx_description
1 polymer ?
#
loop_
_entity_poly.entity_id
_entity_poly.type
_entity_poly.pdbx_seq_one_letter_code
_entity_poly.pdbx_strand_id
1 'polypeptide(L)'
;MCVTPHIVYIYIHILLVVVVIGGRLWWQMAEFVHLVVVKFKEEVVVEDVIKGLEKLVSEVDSVKSFVWGKDIESMEMLRQGFTHALVMTFSSKDDFNAFQAHPNHVEFSTTFSAAIDKIVLLDFPVVTVKPPPT
;
A
#
# COMPACT_ATOMS: atom_id res chain seq x y z
N MET A 1 -16.38 44.38 23.83
CA MET A 1 -15.34 43.58 24.51
C MET A 1 -14.22 43.33 23.50
N CYS A 2 -13.02 43.85 23.74
CA CYS A 2 -11.90 43.80 22.79
C CYS A 2 -11.11 42.52 23.03
N VAL A 3 -11.15 41.57 22.09
CA VAL A 3 -10.41 40.31 22.20
C VAL A 3 -8.94 40.60 21.88
N THR A 4 -8.04 40.43 22.83
CA THR A 4 -6.62 40.75 22.65
C THR A 4 -5.99 39.86 21.57
N PRO A 5 -5.05 40.37 20.75
CA PRO A 5 -4.44 39.64 19.63
C PRO A 5 -3.78 38.30 20.03
N HIS A 6 -3.35 38.18 21.29
CA HIS A 6 -2.82 36.94 21.86
C HIS A 6 -3.85 35.79 21.90
N ILE A 7 -5.12 36.09 22.17
CA ILE A 7 -6.19 35.10 22.24
C ILE A 7 -6.54 34.59 20.84
N VAL A 8 -6.51 35.47 19.83
CA VAL A 8 -6.73 35.10 18.42
C VAL A 8 -5.62 34.18 17.93
N TYR A 9 -4.36 34.45 18.28
CA TYR A 9 -3.23 33.60 17.91
C TYR A 9 -3.30 32.20 18.54
N ILE A 10 -3.69 32.11 19.81
CA ILE A 10 -3.89 30.83 20.51
C ILE A 10 -5.03 30.04 19.85
N TYR A 11 -6.14 30.69 19.50
CA TYR A 11 -7.25 30.02 18.80
C TYR A 11 -6.83 29.50 17.42
N ILE A 12 -6.08 30.28 16.64
CA ILE A 12 -5.58 29.86 15.32
C ILE A 12 -4.60 28.69 15.46
N HIS A 13 -3.69 28.72 16.45
CA HIS A 13 -2.77 27.62 16.72
C HIS A 13 -3.51 26.35 17.14
N ILE A 14 -4.48 26.44 18.06
CA ILE A 14 -5.30 25.30 18.48
C ILE A 14 -6.08 24.75 17.28
N LEU A 15 -6.68 25.61 16.46
CA LEU A 15 -7.42 25.19 15.27
C LEU A 15 -6.52 24.48 14.24
N LEU A 16 -5.33 25.02 13.96
CA LEU A 16 -4.34 24.39 13.08
C LEU A 16 -3.88 23.04 13.62
N VAL A 17 -3.63 22.94 14.94
CA VAL A 17 -3.25 21.67 15.58
C VAL A 17 -4.40 20.66 15.51
N VAL A 18 -5.66 21.07 15.72
CA VAL A 18 -6.83 20.18 15.57
C VAL A 18 -7.05 19.74 14.13
N VAL A 19 -6.84 20.61 13.14
CA VAL A 19 -6.93 20.26 11.71
C VAL A 19 -5.80 19.31 11.29
N VAL A 20 -4.58 19.52 11.78
CA VAL A 20 -3.42 18.67 11.47
C VAL A 20 -3.50 17.31 12.20
N ILE A 21 -3.92 17.29 13.47
CA ILE A 21 -4.10 16.06 14.25
C ILE A 21 -5.32 15.29 13.74
N GLY A 22 -6.43 15.99 13.48
CA GLY A 22 -7.62 15.41 12.85
C GLY A 22 -7.26 14.78 11.51
N GLY A 23 -6.66 15.55 10.60
CA GLY A 23 -6.22 15.04 9.29
C GLY A 23 -5.31 13.81 9.35
N ARG A 24 -4.45 13.73 10.37
CA ARG A 24 -3.52 12.60 10.58
C ARG A 24 -4.23 11.34 11.09
N LEU A 25 -5.24 11.48 11.95
CA LEU A 25 -6.06 10.36 12.45
C LEU A 25 -6.99 9.78 11.38
N TRP A 26 -7.57 10.61 10.53
CA TRP A 26 -8.48 10.15 9.46
C TRP A 26 -7.76 9.28 8.42
N TRP A 27 -6.48 9.60 8.17
CA TRP A 27 -5.63 8.87 7.23
C TRP A 27 -5.20 7.48 7.75
N GLN A 28 -5.11 7.31 9.08
CA GLN A 28 -4.78 6.01 9.67
C GLN A 28 -5.93 5.01 9.55
N MET A 29 -7.18 5.50 9.53
CA MET A 29 -8.39 4.69 9.39
C MET A 29 -8.84 4.48 7.94
N ALA A 30 -8.17 5.12 6.97
CA ALA A 30 -8.49 4.98 5.56
C ALA A 30 -7.96 3.65 5.02
N GLU A 31 -8.69 3.07 4.05
CA GLU A 31 -8.23 1.91 3.30
C GLU A 31 -6.83 2.17 2.73
N PHE A 32 -5.94 1.19 2.84
CA PHE A 32 -4.53 1.32 2.49
C PHE A 32 -4.17 0.36 1.37
N VAL A 33 -3.50 0.85 0.33
CA VAL A 33 -3.08 0.05 -0.82
C VAL A 33 -1.56 -0.06 -0.85
N HIS A 34 -1.10 -1.29 -1.04
CA HIS A 34 0.28 -1.67 -1.31
C HIS A 34 0.35 -2.17 -2.75
N LEU A 35 0.83 -1.32 -3.66
CA LEU A 35 1.06 -1.65 -5.06
C LEU A 35 2.53 -2.05 -5.24
N VAL A 36 2.74 -3.23 -5.82
CA VAL A 36 4.04 -3.80 -6.14
C VAL A 36 4.12 -4.06 -7.64
N VAL A 37 5.03 -3.38 -8.32
CA VAL A 37 5.30 -3.60 -9.74
C VAL A 37 6.68 -4.20 -9.89
N VAL A 38 6.76 -5.38 -10.48
CA VAL A 38 7.99 -6.18 -10.50
C VAL A 38 8.36 -6.68 -11.88
N LYS A 39 9.66 -6.86 -12.05
CA LYS A 39 10.28 -7.71 -13.07
C LYS A 39 10.93 -8.88 -12.34
N PHE A 40 10.53 -10.10 -12.66
CA PHE A 40 11.20 -11.31 -12.18
C PHE A 40 12.48 -11.59 -12.98
N LYS A 41 13.42 -12.30 -12.36
CA LYS A 41 14.60 -12.84 -13.07
C LYS A 41 14.16 -13.92 -14.06
N GLU A 42 14.90 -14.09 -15.16
CA GLU A 42 14.54 -15.02 -16.24
C GLU A 42 14.55 -16.50 -15.80
N GLU A 43 15.33 -16.82 -14.76
CA GLU A 43 15.51 -18.18 -14.24
C GLU A 43 14.41 -18.59 -13.23
N VAL A 44 13.50 -17.67 -12.90
CA VAL A 44 12.47 -17.89 -11.88
C VAL A 44 11.20 -18.45 -12.52
N VAL A 45 10.67 -19.50 -11.91
CA VAL A 45 9.30 -19.98 -12.18
C VAL A 45 8.32 -19.05 -11.46
N VAL A 46 7.80 -18.06 -12.18
CA VAL A 46 6.95 -17.01 -11.61
C VAL A 46 5.71 -17.59 -10.93
N GLU A 47 5.12 -18.63 -11.50
CA GLU A 47 3.94 -19.30 -10.97
C GLU A 47 4.14 -19.85 -9.56
N ASP A 48 5.35 -20.32 -9.22
CA ASP A 48 5.65 -20.83 -7.89
C ASP A 48 5.80 -19.70 -6.87
N VAL A 49 6.37 -18.56 -7.28
CA VAL A 49 6.44 -17.35 -6.45
C VAL A 49 5.02 -16.82 -6.17
N ILE A 50 4.17 -16.79 -7.19
CA ILE A 50 2.78 -16.35 -7.04
C ILE A 50 1.98 -17.29 -6.13
N LYS A 51 2.11 -18.62 -6.27
CA LYS A 51 1.47 -19.56 -5.34
C LYS A 51 1.90 -19.33 -3.89
N GLY A 52 3.18 -19.00 -3.69
CA GLY A 52 3.68 -18.62 -2.37
C GLY A 52 3.01 -17.34 -1.82
N LEU A 53 2.80 -16.34 -2.67
CA LEU A 53 2.06 -15.12 -2.31
C LEU A 53 0.60 -15.38 -2.01
N GLU A 54 -0.09 -16.18 -2.84
CA GLU A 54 -1.48 -16.57 -2.62
C GLU A 54 -1.65 -17.29 -1.28
N LYS A 55 -0.72 -18.19 -0.96
CA LYS A 55 -0.68 -18.86 0.35
C LYS A 55 -0.46 -17.86 1.48
N LEU A 56 0.53 -16.97 1.38
CA LEU A 56 0.80 -15.95 2.40
C LEU A 56 -0.44 -15.09 2.66
N VAL A 57 -1.08 -14.59 1.61
CA VAL A 57 -2.30 -13.76 1.73
C VAL A 57 -3.43 -14.55 2.37
N SER A 58 -3.59 -15.83 2.05
CA SER A 58 -4.64 -16.67 2.65
C SER A 58 -4.44 -16.94 4.14
N GLU A 59 -3.21 -16.82 4.64
CA GLU A 59 -2.86 -17.06 6.05
C GLU A 59 -2.86 -15.78 6.90
N VAL A 60 -2.90 -14.59 6.28
CA VAL A 60 -2.80 -13.30 6.98
C VAL A 60 -4.11 -12.53 6.88
N ASP A 61 -4.88 -12.56 7.96
CA ASP A 61 -6.22 -11.96 8.07
C ASP A 61 -6.27 -10.45 7.80
N SER A 62 -5.14 -9.74 7.93
CA SER A 62 -5.09 -8.29 7.73
C SER A 62 -5.17 -7.88 6.26
N VAL A 63 -4.92 -8.79 5.32
CA VAL A 63 -5.06 -8.54 3.88
C VAL A 63 -6.54 -8.63 3.49
N LYS A 64 -7.14 -7.49 3.14
CA LYS A 64 -8.56 -7.41 2.76
C LYS A 64 -8.80 -7.95 1.35
N SER A 65 -7.92 -7.63 0.41
CA SER A 65 -7.98 -8.18 -0.94
C SER A 65 -6.59 -8.22 -1.56
N PHE A 66 -6.39 -9.20 -2.42
CA PHE A 66 -5.17 -9.34 -3.21
C PHE A 66 -5.53 -9.61 -4.66
N VAL A 67 -4.93 -8.84 -5.56
CA VAL A 67 -5.05 -9.00 -7.00
C VAL A 67 -3.67 -8.89 -7.62
N TRP A 68 -3.40 -9.73 -8.61
CA TRP A 68 -2.14 -9.71 -9.33
C TRP A 68 -2.39 -9.99 -10.82
N GLY A 69 -1.44 -9.61 -11.66
CA GLY A 69 -1.50 -9.89 -13.08
C GLY A 69 -0.17 -9.67 -13.79
N LYS A 70 -0.01 -10.36 -14.91
CA LYS A 70 1.06 -10.11 -15.88
C LYS A 70 0.59 -9.03 -16.85
N ASP A 71 1.46 -8.07 -17.14
CA ASP A 71 1.20 -7.10 -18.19
C ASP A 71 1.22 -7.77 -19.57
N ILE A 72 0.17 -7.50 -20.35
CA ILE A 72 -0.05 -8.05 -21.70
C ILE A 72 -0.27 -6.95 -22.76
N GLU A 73 -0.61 -5.73 -22.34
CA GLU A 73 -1.07 -4.67 -23.25
C GLU A 73 -0.18 -3.42 -23.23
N SER A 74 0.70 -3.24 -22.23
CA SER A 74 1.47 -2.00 -22.14
C SER A 74 2.52 -1.88 -23.25
N MET A 75 2.75 -0.65 -23.70
CA MET A 75 3.76 -0.35 -24.71
C MET A 75 5.17 -0.59 -24.15
N GLU A 76 5.99 -1.36 -24.87
CA GLU A 76 7.35 -1.72 -24.44
C GLU A 76 8.19 -0.51 -23.95
N MET A 77 8.09 0.62 -24.66
CA MET A 77 8.82 1.84 -24.33
C MET A 77 8.43 2.47 -22.99
N LEU A 78 7.18 2.27 -22.53
CA LEU A 78 6.67 2.81 -21.26
C LEU A 78 6.78 1.79 -20.12
N ARG A 79 6.89 0.51 -20.47
CA ARG A 79 6.90 -0.60 -19.51
C ARG A 79 8.16 -0.62 -18.63
N GLN A 80 9.25 0.00 -19.09
CA GLN A 80 10.54 0.06 -18.36
C GLN A 80 11.07 -1.32 -17.90
N GLY A 81 10.64 -2.38 -18.60
CA GLY A 81 10.97 -3.77 -18.31
C GLY A 81 10.17 -4.45 -17.19
N PHE A 82 9.21 -3.77 -16.56
CA PHE A 82 8.33 -4.43 -15.57
C PHE A 82 7.38 -5.41 -16.24
N THR A 83 7.03 -6.50 -15.57
CA THR A 83 6.24 -7.58 -16.18
C THR A 83 4.99 -7.93 -15.40
N HIS A 84 4.95 -7.69 -14.09
CA HIS A 84 3.81 -8.02 -13.26
C HIS A 84 3.46 -6.88 -12.31
N ALA A 85 2.17 -6.77 -12.00
CA ALA A 85 1.64 -5.89 -10.98
C ALA A 85 0.91 -6.73 -9.93
N LEU A 86 1.11 -6.39 -8.67
CA LEU A 86 0.43 -6.97 -7.52
C LEU A 86 -0.13 -5.83 -6.67
N VAL A 87 -1.35 -5.99 -6.21
CA VAL A 87 -2.07 -4.99 -5.41
C VAL A 87 -2.65 -5.70 -4.20
N MET A 88 -2.21 -5.27 -3.02
CA MET A 88 -2.81 -5.67 -1.75
C MET A 88 -3.57 -4.47 -1.18
N THR A 89 -4.77 -4.73 -0.68
CA THR A 89 -5.60 -3.74 0.00
C THR A 89 -5.75 -4.14 1.45
N PHE A 90 -5.67 -3.17 2.35
CA PHE A 90 -5.79 -3.30 3.79
C PHE A 90 -6.86 -2.34 4.29
N SER A 91 -7.53 -2.66 5.41
CA SER A 91 -8.56 -1.78 5.95
C SER A 91 -7.98 -0.48 6.55
N SER A 92 -6.71 -0.51 6.96
CA SER A 92 -6.03 0.61 7.59
C SER A 92 -4.51 0.55 7.35
N LYS A 93 -3.82 1.64 7.69
CA LYS A 93 -2.35 1.65 7.71
C LYS A 93 -1.78 0.70 8.78
N ASP A 94 -2.49 0.54 9.89
CA ASP A 94 -2.02 -0.31 10.99
C ASP A 94 -2.08 -1.80 10.60
N ASP A 95 -3.09 -2.20 9.83
CA ASP A 95 -3.20 -3.55 9.25
C ASP A 95 -2.04 -3.86 8.27
N PHE A 96 -1.64 -2.87 7.48
CA PHE A 96 -0.46 -2.98 6.61
C PHE A 96 0.84 -3.12 7.43
N ASN A 97 1.00 -2.37 8.52
CA ASN A 97 2.16 -2.52 9.40
C ASN A 97 2.17 -3.91 10.07
N ALA A 98 1.00 -4.40 10.50
CA ALA A 98 0.86 -5.74 11.06
C ALA A 98 1.21 -6.83 10.05
N PHE A 99 0.79 -6.68 8.79
CA PHE A 99 1.17 -7.55 7.68
C PHE A 99 2.69 -7.57 7.48
N GLN A 100 3.33 -6.40 7.41
CA GLN A 100 4.79 -6.32 7.22
C GLN A 100 5.58 -7.01 8.34
N ALA A 101 5.10 -6.88 9.59
CA ALA A 101 5.71 -7.49 10.77
C ALA A 101 5.36 -8.97 10.95
N HIS A 102 4.43 -9.51 10.15
CA HIS A 102 3.98 -10.90 10.29
C HIS A 102 5.14 -11.86 9.97
N PRO A 103 5.42 -12.89 10.80
CA PRO A 103 6.53 -13.81 10.57
C PRO A 103 6.54 -14.44 9.18
N ASN A 104 5.36 -14.88 8.69
CA ASN A 104 5.23 -15.49 7.36
C ASN A 104 5.56 -14.49 6.25
N HIS A 105 5.23 -13.21 6.41
CA HIS A 105 5.60 -12.18 5.44
C HIS A 105 7.10 -11.95 5.44
N VAL A 106 7.73 -11.83 6.62
CA VAL A 106 9.18 -11.64 6.75
C VAL A 106 9.94 -12.80 6.11
N GLU A 107 9.54 -14.04 6.38
CA GLU A 107 10.14 -15.23 5.78
C GLU A 107 9.97 -15.22 4.25
N PHE A 108 8.75 -14.99 3.77
CA PHE A 108 8.46 -14.99 2.34
C PHE A 108 9.14 -13.82 1.60
N SER A 109 9.32 -12.67 2.26
CA SER A 109 9.95 -11.48 1.66
C SER A 109 11.37 -11.75 1.17
N THR A 110 12.10 -12.67 1.83
CA THR A 110 13.45 -13.08 1.42
C THR A 110 13.40 -13.89 0.13
N THR A 111 12.50 -14.87 0.06
CA THR A 111 12.26 -15.68 -1.15
C THR A 111 11.80 -14.82 -2.32
N PHE A 112 10.86 -13.90 -2.07
CA PHE A 112 10.35 -12.97 -3.06
C PHE A 112 11.48 -12.09 -3.61
N SER A 113 12.24 -11.43 -2.73
CA SER A 113 13.34 -10.54 -3.12
C SER A 113 14.43 -11.26 -3.92
N ALA A 114 14.72 -12.53 -3.61
CA ALA A 114 15.68 -13.32 -4.37
C ALA A 114 15.24 -13.57 -5.83
N ALA A 115 13.92 -13.60 -6.09
CA ALA A 115 13.33 -13.83 -7.40
C ALA A 115 13.17 -12.56 -8.26
N ILE A 116 13.31 -11.38 -7.65
CA ILE A 116 13.10 -10.08 -8.31
C ILE A 116 14.37 -9.57 -9.00
N ASP A 117 14.23 -9.07 -10.22
CA ASP A 117 15.25 -8.29 -10.94
C ASP A 117 15.03 -6.78 -10.73
N LYS A 118 13.79 -6.30 -10.86
CA LYS A 118 13.41 -4.90 -10.62
C LYS A 118 12.12 -4.81 -9.84
N ILE A 119 12.00 -3.82 -8.97
CA ILE A 119 10.82 -3.63 -8.13
C ILE A 119 10.53 -2.15 -7.88
N VAL A 120 9.24 -1.82 -7.88
CA VAL A 120 8.70 -0.53 -7.46
C VAL A 120 7.55 -0.81 -6.50
N LEU A 121 7.59 -0.17 -5.33
CA LEU A 121 6.52 -0.20 -4.34
C LEU A 121 5.88 1.18 -4.25
N LEU A 122 4.56 1.23 -4.21
CA LEU A 122 3.79 2.43 -3.90
C LEU A 122 2.78 2.10 -2.81
N ASP A 123 2.97 2.75 -1.66
CA ASP A 123 2.16 2.59 -0.47
C ASP A 123 1.39 3.88 -0.19
N PHE A 124 0.07 3.82 -0.28
CA PHE A 124 -0.77 5.00 -0.13
C PHE A 124 -2.15 4.59 0.34
N PRO A 125 -2.82 5.42 1.16
CA PRO A 125 -4.22 5.19 1.42
C PRO A 125 -5.09 5.79 0.33
N VAL A 126 -6.25 5.16 0.21
CA VAL A 126 -7.16 5.31 -0.90
C VAL A 126 -7.95 6.61 -0.73
N VAL A 127 -7.89 7.45 -1.76
CA VAL A 127 -8.76 8.62 -1.91
C VAL A 127 -9.72 8.34 -3.05
N THR A 128 -10.92 7.85 -2.71
CA THR A 128 -11.94 7.51 -3.71
C THR A 128 -12.71 8.76 -4.13
N VAL A 129 -12.48 9.22 -5.36
CA VAL A 129 -13.23 10.32 -5.98
C VAL A 129 -14.49 9.82 -6.71
N LYS A 130 -14.44 8.58 -7.24
CA LYS A 130 -15.56 7.92 -7.90
C LYS A 130 -15.67 6.48 -7.39
N PRO A 131 -16.77 6.08 -6.74
CA PRO A 131 -16.93 4.74 -6.20
C PRO A 131 -17.17 3.70 -7.32
N PRO A 132 -17.00 2.39 -7.03
CA PRO A 132 -17.40 1.32 -7.93
C PRO A 132 -18.88 1.44 -8.32
N PRO A 133 -19.26 1.03 -9.55
CA PRO A 133 -20.68 0.90 -9.89
C PRO A 133 -21.36 -0.10 -8.95
N THR A 134 -22.56 0.26 -8.47
CA THR A 134 -23.46 -0.62 -7.71
C THR A 134 -24.08 -1.69 -8.57
#